data_AF-A0A1S3H9M2-F1
#
_entry.id   AF-A0A1S3H9M2-F1
#
_cell.length_a   1.000
_cell.length_b   1.000
_cell.length_c   1.000
_cell.angle_alpha   90.00
_cell.angle_beta   90.00
_cell.angle_gamma   90.00
#
_symmetry.space_group_name_H-M   'P 1'
#
loop_
_entity.id
_entity.type
_entity.pdbx_description
1 polymer ?
#
loop_
_entity_poly.entity_id
_entity_poly.type
_entity_poly.pdbx_seq_one_letter_code
_entity_poly.pdbx_strand_id
1 'polypeptide(L)'
;MLRLLHRFSLRDLFQLRTVVAIFTCLNLVLCTYLVVTKVNKTFESDKDDSHGSNGLPLDVPKSKSGIPLVLHQVWTNVNVPVAFSSVMKTWVTNQGSWRKYFWEWKDVDKLVAATHPEFLEVFRSLPSHQMRLDIFKYMLMYRVGGVYADIDMQSLRPMDDVLDAHPCILPTHQHVVIAHNGVFTASVILLCRPGHPFFKKVVDYFIQLDPKLLRTNEDTGEQVFGRLATEYMNEIGTNPATGPQDALHFAQGDEFLPRTLIPRATLLETCMEKLTDDNVPVWIKNACVSLKTRDFNSFLPPAAYTDHRFAGMFEGDAGTKYNLNITIHVKDVYGKYYVIY
;
A
#
# COMPACT_ATOMS: atom_id res chain seq x y z
N MET A 1 -28.48 70.79 5.00
CA MET A 1 -28.53 69.39 5.46
C MET A 1 -27.14 68.96 5.92
N LEU A 2 -26.62 69.58 7.01
CA LEU A 2 -25.26 69.37 7.53
C LEU A 2 -25.18 69.92 8.96
N ARG A 3 -25.69 69.16 9.94
CA ARG A 3 -25.45 69.36 11.38
C ARG A 3 -25.64 68.03 12.10
N LEU A 4 -24.57 67.24 12.23
CA LEU A 4 -24.42 66.16 13.22
C LEU A 4 -23.03 65.51 13.07
N LEU A 5 -21.96 66.25 13.35
CA LEU A 5 -20.65 65.65 13.63
C LEU A 5 -20.00 66.42 14.77
N HIS A 6 -20.38 66.06 15.99
CA HIS A 6 -19.65 66.47 17.18
C HIS A 6 -19.35 65.26 18.05
N ARG A 7 -18.04 65.02 18.23
CA ARG A 7 -17.37 64.31 19.34
C ARG A 7 -17.55 62.79 19.44
N PHE A 8 -16.64 62.06 18.79
CA PHE A 8 -16.05 60.88 19.41
C PHE A 8 -14.61 61.24 19.77
N SER A 9 -14.22 61.10 21.03
CA SER A 9 -12.83 61.33 21.43
C SER A 9 -11.96 60.14 20.99
N LEU A 10 -10.64 60.35 20.84
CA LEU A 10 -9.68 59.27 20.56
C LEU A 10 -9.79 58.10 21.56
N ARG A 11 -10.23 58.39 22.79
CA ARG A 11 -10.47 57.40 23.84
C ARG A 11 -11.65 56.48 23.52
N ASP A 12 -12.70 57.01 22.89
CA ASP A 12 -13.90 56.25 22.51
C ASP A 12 -13.63 55.34 21.31
N LEU A 13 -12.80 55.79 20.36
CA LEU A 13 -12.31 54.96 19.25
C LEU A 13 -11.38 53.84 19.72
N PHE A 14 -10.56 54.07 20.74
CA PHE A 14 -9.69 53.04 21.33
C PHE A 14 -10.51 52.00 22.09
N GLN A 15 -11.46 52.45 22.92
CA GLN A 15 -12.42 51.59 23.62
C GLN A 15 -13.21 50.71 22.64
N LEU A 16 -13.72 51.28 21.55
CA LEU A 16 -14.46 50.54 20.53
C LEU A 16 -13.58 49.48 19.84
N ARG A 17 -12.32 49.80 19.52
CA ARG A 17 -11.37 48.83 18.93
C ARG A 17 -11.04 47.69 19.90
N THR A 18 -10.84 47.99 21.18
CA THR A 18 -10.60 46.97 22.21
C THR A 18 -11.81 46.06 22.38
N VAL A 19 -13.03 46.61 22.40
CA VAL A 19 -14.27 45.83 22.51
C VAL A 19 -14.46 44.93 21.28
N VAL A 20 -14.24 45.45 20.07
CA VAL A 20 -14.31 44.64 18.83
C VAL A 20 -13.26 43.53 18.84
N ALA A 21 -12.03 43.80 19.26
CA ALA A 21 -10.95 42.80 19.34
C ALA A 21 -11.29 41.68 20.33
N ILE A 22 -11.80 42.02 21.52
CA ILE A 22 -12.24 41.04 22.53
C ILE A 22 -13.38 40.20 21.97
N PHE A 23 -14.37 40.83 21.32
CA PHE A 23 -15.49 40.11 20.73
C PHE A 23 -15.04 39.16 19.62
N THR A 24 -14.11 39.57 18.75
CA THR A 24 -13.55 38.68 17.72
C THR A 24 -12.75 37.52 18.32
N CYS A 25 -11.96 37.75 19.37
CA CYS A 25 -11.22 36.67 20.06
C CYS A 25 -12.16 35.67 20.73
N LEU A 26 -13.21 36.15 21.42
CA LEU A 26 -14.20 35.28 22.05
C LEU A 26 -14.96 34.44 21.02
N ASN A 27 -15.32 35.02 19.87
CA ASN A 27 -15.96 34.27 18.79
C ASN A 27 -15.01 33.23 18.16
N LEU A 28 -13.71 33.55 18.00
CA LEU A 28 -12.72 32.59 17.51
C LEU A 28 -12.53 31.42 18.49
N VAL A 29 -12.43 31.69 19.79
CA VAL A 29 -12.32 30.65 20.83
C VAL A 29 -13.59 29.79 20.90
N LEU A 30 -14.77 30.41 20.80
CA LEU A 30 -16.03 29.67 20.74
C LEU A 30 -16.11 28.81 19.48
N CYS A 31 -15.67 29.33 18.34
CA CYS A 31 -15.67 28.61 17.07
C CYS A 31 -14.69 27.43 17.10
N THR A 32 -13.49 27.59 17.64
CA THR A 32 -12.55 26.47 17.83
C THR A 32 -13.07 25.45 18.84
N TYR A 33 -13.66 25.88 19.95
CA TYR A 33 -14.30 24.98 20.92
C TYR A 33 -15.46 24.18 20.29
N LEU A 34 -16.32 24.83 19.50
CA LEU A 34 -17.43 24.16 18.80
C LEU A 34 -16.94 23.20 17.71
N VAL A 35 -15.86 23.54 16.99
CA VAL A 35 -15.24 22.62 16.03
C VAL A 35 -14.63 21.41 16.74
N VAL A 36 -13.88 21.62 17.83
CA VAL A 36 -13.26 20.53 18.62
C VAL A 36 -14.32 19.63 19.24
N THR A 37 -15.38 20.19 19.81
CA THR A 37 -16.48 19.39 20.41
C THR A 37 -17.31 18.66 19.37
N LYS A 38 -17.50 19.24 18.18
CA LYS A 38 -18.15 18.54 17.05
C LYS A 38 -17.27 17.39 16.55
N VAL A 39 -15.96 17.60 16.41
CA VAL A 39 -14.99 16.55 16.03
C VAL A 39 -14.98 15.43 17.08
N ASN A 40 -14.94 15.76 18.38
CA ASN A 40 -14.98 14.75 19.45
C ASN A 40 -16.31 13.98 19.47
N LYS A 41 -17.45 14.64 19.23
CA LYS A 41 -18.75 13.94 19.13
C LYS A 41 -18.83 12.99 17.94
N THR A 42 -18.23 13.34 16.80
CA THR A 42 -18.12 12.40 15.66
C THR A 42 -17.24 11.20 16.01
N PHE A 43 -16.25 11.36 16.89
CA PHE A 43 -15.40 10.27 17.38
C PHE A 43 -16.07 9.41 18.46
N GLU A 44 -16.96 9.97 19.28
CA GLU A 44 -17.64 9.24 20.35
C GLU A 44 -18.88 8.46 19.88
N SER A 45 -19.50 8.82 18.74
CA SER A 45 -20.70 8.11 18.24
C SER A 45 -20.42 6.78 17.52
N ASP A 46 -19.16 6.40 17.33
CA ASP A 46 -18.77 5.15 16.64
C ASP A 46 -18.46 3.98 17.60
N LYS A 47 -18.89 4.07 18.87
CA LYS A 47 -18.87 2.93 19.80
C LYS A 47 -20.22 2.20 19.77
N ASP A 48 -20.44 1.40 18.74
CA ASP A 48 -21.39 0.28 18.81
C ASP A 48 -20.60 -1.03 18.79
N ASP A 49 -20.54 -1.66 19.96
CA ASP A 49 -19.89 -2.94 20.19
C ASP A 49 -20.82 -4.07 19.73
N SER A 50 -20.62 -4.59 18.53
CA SER A 50 -20.85 -6.02 18.25
C SER A 50 -20.17 -6.47 16.95
N HIS A 51 -19.18 -7.36 17.12
CA HIS A 51 -18.33 -8.04 16.13
C HIS A 51 -17.13 -7.24 15.61
N GLY A 52 -15.95 -7.63 16.10
CA GLY A 52 -14.66 -6.99 15.84
C GLY A 52 -14.36 -6.81 14.35
N SER A 53 -14.28 -5.56 13.93
CA SER A 53 -13.70 -5.18 12.65
C SER A 53 -12.66 -4.10 12.88
N ASN A 54 -11.41 -4.53 13.06
CA ASN A 54 -10.23 -3.66 13.11
C ASN A 54 -9.90 -3.07 11.71
N GLY A 55 -10.88 -2.54 10.96
CA GLY A 55 -10.64 -1.77 9.73
C GLY A 55 -11.26 -0.38 9.72
N LEU A 56 -10.68 0.56 8.95
CA LEU A 56 -11.43 1.76 8.54
C LEU A 56 -12.53 1.21 7.62
N PRO A 57 -13.83 1.38 7.92
CA PRO A 57 -14.87 0.80 7.10
C PRO A 57 -14.89 1.49 5.74
N LEU A 58 -14.13 0.94 4.79
CA LEU A 58 -14.35 1.22 3.38
C LEU A 58 -15.60 0.44 3.00
N ASP A 59 -16.68 1.17 2.74
CA ASP A 59 -17.90 0.63 2.14
C ASP A 59 -17.60 0.24 0.68
N VAL A 60 -16.91 -0.89 0.49
CA VAL A 60 -16.52 -1.40 -0.83
C VAL A 60 -16.99 -2.84 -0.97
N PRO A 61 -17.35 -3.26 -2.20
CA PRO A 61 -17.54 -4.67 -2.50
C PRO A 61 -16.31 -5.48 -2.08
N LYS A 62 -16.52 -6.73 -1.68
CA LYS A 62 -15.44 -7.67 -1.31
C LYS A 62 -15.55 -8.93 -2.17
N SER A 63 -14.43 -9.59 -2.40
CA SER A 63 -14.40 -10.94 -2.97
C SER A 63 -15.06 -11.96 -2.02
N LYS A 64 -15.30 -13.18 -2.51
CA LYS A 64 -15.82 -14.29 -1.68
C LYS A 64 -14.90 -14.65 -0.52
N SER A 65 -13.60 -14.47 -0.69
CA SER A 65 -12.60 -14.66 0.39
C SER A 65 -12.41 -13.44 1.29
N GLY A 66 -13.22 -12.39 1.11
CA GLY A 66 -13.24 -11.21 1.98
C GLY A 66 -12.20 -10.14 1.65
N ILE A 67 -11.50 -10.23 0.51
CA ILE A 67 -10.58 -9.19 0.05
C ILE A 67 -11.38 -8.00 -0.50
N PRO A 68 -11.25 -6.79 0.06
CA PRO A 68 -11.88 -5.59 -0.48
C PRO A 68 -11.50 -5.32 -1.94
N LEU A 69 -12.48 -5.01 -2.80
CA LEU A 69 -12.25 -4.67 -4.21
C LEU A 69 -11.80 -3.21 -4.33
N VAL A 70 -10.57 -2.99 -3.87
CA VAL A 70 -9.95 -1.69 -3.76
C VAL A 70 -8.48 -1.79 -4.12
N LEU A 71 -8.04 -0.90 -5.02
CA LEU A 71 -6.63 -0.74 -5.39
C LEU A 71 -6.01 0.40 -4.59
N HIS A 72 -4.84 0.15 -4.02
CA HIS A 72 -4.01 1.13 -3.34
C HIS A 72 -2.70 1.33 -4.11
N GLN A 73 -2.39 2.57 -4.46
CA GLN A 73 -1.09 2.95 -5.04
C GLN A 73 -0.57 4.19 -4.31
N VAL A 74 0.74 4.24 -4.07
CA VAL A 74 1.40 5.40 -3.44
C VAL A 74 2.22 6.15 -4.49
N TRP A 75 2.29 7.47 -4.38
CA TRP A 75 3.35 8.23 -5.04
C TRP A 75 3.65 9.53 -4.30
N THR A 76 4.64 10.28 -4.79
CA THR A 76 5.02 11.56 -4.21
C THR A 76 3.87 12.56 -4.19
N ASN A 77 3.16 12.69 -5.30
CA ASN A 77 2.00 13.56 -5.45
C ASN A 77 1.21 13.16 -6.72
N VAL A 78 0.13 13.87 -7.03
CA VAL A 78 -0.75 13.58 -8.17
C VAL A 78 -0.11 13.77 -9.55
N ASN A 79 1.05 14.42 -9.65
CA ASN A 79 1.79 14.57 -10.90
C ASN A 79 2.67 13.34 -11.15
N VAL A 80 2.03 12.25 -11.56
CA VAL A 80 2.71 10.99 -11.88
C VAL A 80 3.32 11.09 -13.28
N PRO A 81 4.57 10.66 -13.51
CA PRO A 81 5.16 10.57 -14.84
C PRO A 81 4.30 9.74 -15.80
N VAL A 82 4.26 10.13 -17.08
CA VAL A 82 3.36 9.53 -18.08
C VAL A 82 3.59 8.03 -18.23
N ALA A 83 4.87 7.61 -18.23
CA ALA A 83 5.28 6.22 -18.17
C ALA A 83 4.50 5.41 -17.12
N PHE A 84 4.49 5.85 -15.87
CA PHE A 84 3.76 5.17 -14.80
C PHE A 84 2.26 5.36 -14.90
N SER A 85 1.78 6.54 -15.31
CA SER A 85 0.33 6.76 -15.52
C SER A 85 -0.26 5.77 -16.54
N SER A 86 0.52 5.41 -17.58
CA SER A 86 0.13 4.45 -18.61
C SER A 86 -0.02 3.03 -18.05
N VAL A 87 0.85 2.67 -17.11
CA VAL A 87 0.79 1.42 -16.35
C VAL A 87 -0.42 1.43 -15.42
N MET A 88 -0.62 2.50 -14.64
CA MET A 88 -1.78 2.65 -13.74
C MET A 88 -3.12 2.54 -14.49
N LYS A 89 -3.21 3.05 -15.73
CA LYS A 89 -4.43 2.96 -16.57
C LYS A 89 -4.86 1.53 -16.83
N THR A 90 -3.94 0.57 -16.88
CA THR A 90 -4.28 -0.85 -17.08
C THR A 90 -5.16 -1.42 -15.96
N TRP A 91 -5.01 -0.92 -14.73
CA TRP A 91 -5.88 -1.29 -13.61
C TRP A 91 -7.29 -0.72 -13.77
N VAL A 92 -7.45 0.44 -14.41
CA VAL A 92 -8.78 0.99 -14.71
C VAL A 92 -9.48 0.11 -15.75
N THR A 93 -8.75 -0.34 -16.76
CA THR A 93 -9.27 -1.22 -17.80
C THR A 93 -9.66 -2.59 -17.25
N ASN A 94 -8.77 -3.22 -16.48
CA ASN A 94 -8.95 -4.61 -16.05
C ASN A 94 -9.75 -4.75 -14.75
N GLN A 95 -9.70 -3.74 -13.87
CA GLN A 95 -10.38 -3.72 -12.57
C GLN A 95 -11.35 -2.54 -12.49
N GLY A 96 -12.19 -2.38 -13.52
CA GLY A 96 -13.06 -1.20 -13.70
C GLY A 96 -14.00 -0.95 -12.51
N SER A 97 -14.54 -2.01 -11.91
CA SER A 97 -15.48 -1.95 -10.78
C SER A 97 -14.82 -1.59 -9.44
N TRP A 98 -13.49 -1.70 -9.33
CA TRP A 98 -12.80 -1.51 -8.06
C TRP A 98 -12.67 -0.03 -7.69
N ARG A 99 -12.75 0.25 -6.39
CA ARG A 99 -12.37 1.58 -5.87
C ARG A 99 -10.86 1.75 -5.98
N LYS A 100 -10.40 2.97 -6.25
CA LYS A 100 -8.99 3.29 -6.47
C LYS A 100 -8.56 4.38 -5.52
N TYR A 101 -7.60 4.05 -4.65
CA TYR A 101 -7.02 4.97 -3.68
C TYR A 101 -5.58 5.27 -4.03
N PHE A 102 -5.33 6.56 -4.17
CA PHE A 102 -4.00 7.08 -4.37
C PHE A 102 -3.55 7.80 -3.12
N TRP A 103 -2.41 7.37 -2.60
CA TRP A 103 -1.84 7.85 -1.37
C TRP A 103 -0.68 8.79 -1.69
N GLU A 104 -0.77 10.03 -1.22
CA GLU A 104 0.39 10.92 -1.22
C GLU A 104 1.21 10.71 0.06
N TRP A 105 2.50 11.08 0.05
CA TRP A 105 3.34 11.00 1.26
C TRP A 105 2.74 11.70 2.49
N LYS A 106 1.98 12.77 2.29
CA LYS A 106 1.30 13.48 3.38
C LYS A 106 0.14 12.68 4.00
N ASP A 107 -0.38 11.67 3.30
CA ASP A 107 -1.48 10.82 3.76
C ASP A 107 -0.96 9.55 4.45
N VAL A 108 0.25 9.10 4.09
CA VAL A 108 0.97 7.99 4.75
C VAL A 108 1.09 8.24 6.25
N ASP A 109 1.59 9.41 6.65
CA ASP A 109 1.72 9.80 8.07
C ASP A 109 0.39 9.79 8.81
N LYS A 110 -0.70 10.14 8.14
CA LYS A 110 -2.03 10.20 8.78
C LYS A 110 -2.56 8.80 9.07
N LEU A 111 -2.30 7.81 8.21
CA LEU A 111 -2.66 6.41 8.50
C LEU A 111 -1.88 5.89 9.70
N VAL A 112 -0.57 6.15 9.76
CA VAL A 112 0.28 5.74 10.88
C VAL A 112 -0.19 6.43 12.17
N ALA A 113 -0.39 7.75 12.14
CA ALA A 113 -0.90 8.50 13.28
C ALA A 113 -2.26 8.02 13.79
N ALA A 114 -3.14 7.59 12.88
CA ALA A 114 -4.48 7.11 13.23
C ALA A 114 -4.51 5.67 13.75
N THR A 115 -3.50 4.85 13.45
CA THR A 115 -3.48 3.43 13.80
C THR A 115 -2.48 3.09 14.90
N HIS A 116 -1.33 3.75 14.92
CA HIS A 116 -0.21 3.54 15.85
C HIS A 116 0.48 4.89 16.15
N PRO A 117 -0.22 5.83 16.83
CA PRO A 117 0.33 7.15 17.15
C PRO A 117 1.65 7.09 17.93
N GLU A 118 1.84 6.07 18.76
CA GLU A 118 3.07 5.81 19.51
C GLU A 118 4.28 5.49 18.62
N PHE A 119 4.03 4.97 17.41
CA PHE A 119 5.07 4.60 16.46
C PHE A 119 5.38 5.73 15.45
N LEU A 120 4.58 6.79 15.41
CA LEU A 120 4.68 7.83 14.37
C LEU A 120 6.05 8.52 14.33
N GLU A 121 6.63 8.85 15.48
CA GLU A 121 7.93 9.53 15.53
C GLU A 121 9.07 8.60 15.11
N VAL A 122 9.01 7.32 15.49
CA VAL A 122 9.93 6.29 15.00
C VAL A 122 9.82 6.17 13.49
N PHE A 123 8.60 6.01 12.97
CA PHE A 123 8.32 5.91 11.54
C PHE A 123 8.88 7.10 10.75
N ARG A 124 8.72 8.33 11.26
CA ARG A 124 9.27 9.55 10.65
C ARG A 124 10.79 9.61 10.69
N SER A 125 11.41 9.02 11.71
CA SER A 125 12.86 9.00 11.88
C SER A 125 13.58 7.95 11.03
N LEU A 126 12.85 7.07 10.34
CA LEU A 126 13.45 6.01 9.54
C LEU A 126 14.39 6.59 8.46
N PRO A 127 15.56 5.96 8.23
CA PRO A 127 16.60 6.52 7.36
C PRO A 127 16.18 6.80 5.91
N SER A 128 15.18 6.06 5.38
CA SER A 128 14.79 6.18 3.99
C SER A 128 13.26 6.21 3.80
N HIS A 129 12.84 6.82 2.69
CA HIS A 129 11.46 6.78 2.25
C HIS A 129 11.01 5.35 1.89
N GLN A 130 11.91 4.51 1.35
CA GLN A 130 11.56 3.13 1.01
C GLN A 130 11.15 2.35 2.27
N MET A 131 11.89 2.51 3.37
CA MET A 131 11.58 1.82 4.62
C MET A 131 10.23 2.22 5.20
N ARG A 132 9.92 3.52 5.12
CA ARG A 132 8.61 4.06 5.47
C ARG A 132 7.52 3.49 4.59
N LEU A 133 7.77 3.37 3.29
CA LEU A 133 6.83 2.81 2.35
C LEU A 133 6.56 1.33 2.66
N ASP A 134 7.58 0.50 2.87
CA ASP A 134 7.41 -0.92 3.18
C ASP A 134 6.51 -1.12 4.41
N ILE A 135 6.83 -0.44 5.52
CA ILE A 135 6.03 -0.52 6.76
C ILE A 135 4.61 0.02 6.55
N PHE A 136 4.46 1.13 5.82
CA PHE A 136 3.14 1.67 5.48
C PHE A 136 2.30 0.66 4.70
N LYS A 137 2.86 -0.03 3.70
CA LYS A 137 2.15 -1.07 2.94
C LYS A 137 1.62 -2.13 3.91
N TYR A 138 2.43 -2.59 4.86
CA TYR A 138 2.00 -3.62 5.82
C TYR A 138 0.89 -3.14 6.76
N MET A 139 1.01 -1.91 7.29
CA MET A 139 -0.04 -1.30 8.11
C MET A 139 -1.33 -1.10 7.32
N LEU A 140 -1.23 -0.66 6.06
CA LEU A 140 -2.35 -0.49 5.14
C LEU A 140 -3.04 -1.83 4.88
N MET A 141 -2.28 -2.88 4.56
CA MET A 141 -2.84 -4.21 4.32
C MET A 141 -3.49 -4.80 5.57
N TYR A 142 -2.93 -4.57 6.76
CA TYR A 142 -3.58 -5.00 8.01
C TYR A 142 -4.88 -4.24 8.27
N ARG A 143 -4.86 -2.91 8.15
CA ARG A 143 -6.00 -2.04 8.52
C ARG A 143 -7.11 -2.05 7.48
N VAL A 144 -6.77 -1.99 6.20
CA VAL A 144 -7.71 -1.79 5.10
C VAL A 144 -7.86 -3.05 4.25
N GLY A 145 -6.76 -3.77 4.04
CA GLY A 145 -6.70 -4.87 3.09
C GLY A 145 -6.84 -4.38 1.65
N GLY A 146 -7.35 -5.26 0.78
CA GLY A 146 -7.57 -4.99 -0.62
C GLY A 146 -6.38 -5.43 -1.47
N VAL A 147 -6.04 -4.62 -2.47
CA VAL A 147 -4.89 -4.85 -3.36
C VAL A 147 -3.99 -3.63 -3.33
N TYR A 148 -2.78 -3.80 -2.83
CA TYR A 148 -1.70 -2.83 -3.02
C TYR A 148 -0.90 -3.20 -4.26
N ALA A 149 -0.54 -2.21 -5.08
CA ALA A 149 0.39 -2.39 -6.19
C ALA A 149 1.27 -1.15 -6.37
N ASP A 150 2.57 -1.35 -6.56
CA ASP A 150 3.48 -0.25 -6.95
C ASP A 150 3.02 0.37 -8.28
N ILE A 151 3.37 1.65 -8.52
CA ILE A 151 2.87 2.39 -9.70
C ILE A 151 3.42 1.86 -11.03
N ASP A 152 4.50 1.07 -10.98
CA ASP A 152 5.10 0.38 -12.12
C ASP A 152 4.58 -1.07 -12.27
N MET A 153 3.56 -1.45 -11.51
CA MET A 153 2.88 -2.73 -11.67
C MET A 153 1.76 -2.63 -12.71
N GLN A 154 1.92 -3.33 -13.83
CA GLN A 154 0.92 -3.40 -14.88
C GLN A 154 -0.12 -4.47 -14.56
N SER A 155 -1.41 -4.16 -14.69
CA SER A 155 -2.46 -5.16 -14.71
C SER A 155 -2.61 -5.72 -16.13
N LEU A 156 -2.71 -7.03 -16.26
CA LEU A 156 -2.85 -7.73 -17.54
C LEU A 156 -4.25 -8.30 -17.76
N ARG A 157 -4.95 -8.70 -16.68
CA ARG A 157 -6.32 -9.25 -16.74
C ARG A 157 -7.09 -9.07 -15.42
N PRO A 158 -8.43 -9.29 -15.42
CA PRO A 158 -9.24 -9.38 -14.19
C PRO A 158 -8.69 -10.42 -13.21
N MET A 159 -8.83 -10.15 -11.91
CA MET A 159 -8.26 -10.95 -10.81
C MET A 159 -9.34 -11.54 -9.88
N ASP A 160 -10.61 -11.44 -10.26
CA ASP A 160 -11.75 -11.86 -9.44
C ASP A 160 -11.66 -13.35 -9.04
N ASP A 161 -11.14 -14.20 -9.93
CA ASP A 161 -10.91 -15.62 -9.72
C ASP A 161 -9.95 -15.90 -8.56
N VAL A 162 -8.76 -15.31 -8.57
CA VAL A 162 -7.76 -15.51 -7.51
C VAL A 162 -8.18 -14.84 -6.21
N LEU A 163 -8.81 -13.66 -6.27
CA LEU A 163 -9.32 -12.96 -5.09
C LEU A 163 -10.48 -13.69 -4.42
N ASP A 164 -11.30 -14.42 -5.18
CA ASP A 164 -12.38 -15.24 -4.64
C ASP A 164 -11.85 -16.52 -3.99
N ALA A 165 -10.70 -17.03 -4.42
CA ALA A 165 -10.14 -18.30 -3.97
C ALA A 165 -9.33 -18.22 -2.67
N HIS A 166 -8.71 -17.08 -2.40
CA HIS A 166 -7.75 -16.95 -1.29
C HIS A 166 -7.98 -15.67 -0.47
N PRO A 167 -7.93 -15.73 0.88
CA PRO A 167 -8.12 -14.56 1.74
C PRO A 167 -6.87 -13.67 1.84
N CYS A 168 -5.70 -14.22 1.50
CA CYS A 168 -4.44 -13.51 1.49
C CYS A 168 -3.48 -14.16 0.48
N ILE A 169 -2.99 -13.37 -0.46
CA ILE A 169 -2.14 -13.79 -1.58
C ILE A 169 -0.87 -12.96 -1.55
N LEU A 170 0.27 -13.65 -1.46
CA LEU A 170 1.60 -13.06 -1.57
C LEU A 170 2.27 -13.60 -2.83
N PRO A 171 2.34 -12.80 -3.90
CA PRO A 171 3.13 -13.12 -5.07
C PRO A 171 4.60 -13.39 -4.71
N THR A 172 5.22 -14.32 -5.42
CA THR A 172 6.63 -14.65 -5.25
C THR A 172 7.47 -14.16 -6.43
N HIS A 173 8.71 -13.75 -6.16
CA HIS A 173 9.66 -13.43 -7.21
C HIS A 173 10.35 -14.70 -7.70
N GLN A 174 9.80 -15.35 -8.74
CA GLN A 174 10.30 -16.63 -9.26
C GLN A 174 11.81 -16.62 -9.57
N HIS A 175 12.35 -15.51 -10.07
CA HIS A 175 13.78 -15.38 -10.39
C HIS A 175 14.65 -15.11 -9.15
N VAL A 176 14.14 -14.39 -8.14
CA VAL A 176 14.83 -14.15 -6.86
C VAL A 176 14.86 -15.43 -6.03
N VAL A 177 13.75 -16.18 -6.02
CA VAL A 177 13.66 -17.55 -5.49
C VAL A 177 14.79 -18.43 -6.00
N ILE A 178 15.08 -18.33 -7.29
CA ILE A 178 16.18 -19.06 -7.93
C ILE A 178 17.51 -18.46 -7.50
N ALA A 179 17.74 -17.15 -7.58
CA ALA A 179 19.03 -16.58 -7.20
C ALA A 179 19.41 -16.81 -5.71
N HIS A 180 18.44 -16.89 -4.80
CA HIS A 180 18.68 -16.82 -3.35
C HIS A 180 18.19 -18.04 -2.54
N ASN A 181 17.81 -19.14 -3.19
CA ASN A 181 17.46 -20.41 -2.53
C ASN A 181 16.31 -20.31 -1.48
N GLY A 182 15.40 -19.33 -1.58
CA GLY A 182 14.38 -19.07 -0.55
C GLY A 182 13.03 -18.62 -1.12
N VAL A 183 11.95 -18.72 -0.34
CA VAL A 183 10.64 -18.22 -0.74
C VAL A 183 10.65 -16.70 -0.56
N PHE A 184 10.92 -15.97 -1.65
CA PHE A 184 10.90 -14.51 -1.64
C PHE A 184 9.54 -14.02 -2.09
N THR A 185 8.77 -13.51 -1.12
CA THR A 185 7.53 -12.79 -1.38
C THR A 185 7.84 -11.38 -1.88
N ALA A 186 7.02 -10.94 -2.82
CA ALA A 186 7.06 -9.61 -3.36
C ALA A 186 6.34 -8.64 -2.45
N SER A 187 6.96 -7.49 -2.19
CA SER A 187 6.31 -6.36 -1.52
C SER A 187 5.74 -5.34 -2.52
N VAL A 188 6.01 -5.55 -3.82
CA VAL A 188 5.56 -4.68 -4.92
C VAL A 188 4.09 -4.88 -5.29
N ILE A 189 3.49 -6.00 -4.90
CA ILE A 189 2.05 -6.27 -5.01
C ILE A 189 1.59 -7.17 -3.86
N LEU A 190 0.52 -6.78 -3.17
CA LEU A 190 -0.02 -7.47 -1.99
C LEU A 190 -1.55 -7.54 -2.09
N LEU A 191 -2.16 -8.69 -1.88
CA LEU A 191 -3.62 -8.85 -1.95
C LEU A 191 -4.10 -9.59 -0.71
N CYS A 192 -4.91 -8.96 0.14
CA CYS A 192 -5.30 -9.58 1.40
C CYS A 192 -6.53 -8.97 2.04
N ARG A 193 -7.28 -9.76 2.82
CA ARG A 193 -8.38 -9.27 3.62
C ARG A 193 -7.86 -8.39 4.78
N PRO A 194 -8.63 -7.39 5.23
CA PRO A 194 -8.30 -6.65 6.44
C PRO A 194 -8.25 -7.57 7.66
N GLY A 195 -7.40 -7.22 8.61
CA GLY A 195 -7.24 -7.93 9.88
C GLY A 195 -6.61 -9.31 9.77
N HIS A 196 -5.95 -9.64 8.65
CA HIS A 196 -5.30 -10.93 8.50
C HIS A 196 -4.15 -11.12 9.53
N PRO A 197 -4.08 -12.25 10.25
CA PRO A 197 -3.09 -12.44 11.33
C PRO A 197 -1.63 -12.32 10.85
N PHE A 198 -1.33 -12.73 9.63
CA PHE A 198 -0.02 -12.52 9.02
C PHE A 198 0.40 -11.04 9.01
N PHE A 199 -0.42 -10.13 8.47
CA PHE A 199 -0.07 -8.71 8.46
C PHE A 199 -0.03 -8.11 9.87
N LYS A 200 -0.81 -8.64 10.82
CA LYS A 200 -0.66 -8.30 12.24
C LYS A 200 0.74 -8.65 12.73
N LYS A 201 1.21 -9.88 12.49
CA LYS A 201 2.56 -10.34 12.86
C LYS A 201 3.65 -9.42 12.28
N VAL A 202 3.52 -9.03 11.00
CA VAL A 202 4.48 -8.13 10.34
C VAL A 202 4.47 -6.74 10.98
N VAL A 203 3.29 -6.17 11.23
CA VAL A 203 3.16 -4.85 11.87
C VAL A 203 3.70 -4.88 13.30
N ASP A 204 3.30 -5.88 14.10
CA ASP A 204 3.79 -6.07 15.47
C ASP A 204 5.32 -6.18 15.51
N TYR A 205 5.92 -6.92 14.56
CA TYR A 205 7.37 -7.06 14.44
C TYR A 205 8.07 -5.70 14.33
N PHE A 206 7.63 -4.83 13.41
CA PHE A 206 8.28 -3.54 13.21
C PHE A 206 8.01 -2.53 14.33
N ILE A 207 6.84 -2.60 14.97
CA ILE A 207 6.52 -1.72 16.11
C ILE A 207 7.34 -2.08 17.35
N GLN A 208 7.63 -3.37 17.55
CA GLN A 208 8.36 -3.86 18.73
C GLN A 208 9.88 -3.88 18.54
N LEU A 209 10.36 -3.80 17.30
CA LEU A 209 11.78 -3.81 16.98
C LEU A 209 12.49 -2.54 17.50
N ASP A 210 13.72 -2.68 18.01
CA ASP A 210 14.56 -1.51 18.29
C ASP A 210 14.82 -0.76 16.97
N PRO A 211 14.38 0.51 16.84
CA PRO A 211 14.54 1.27 15.59
C PRO A 211 15.99 1.43 15.14
N LYS A 212 16.97 1.30 16.05
CA LYS A 212 18.39 1.35 15.71
C LYS A 212 18.85 0.19 14.83
N LEU A 213 18.07 -0.89 14.77
CA LEU A 213 18.33 -2.03 13.90
C LEU A 213 17.90 -1.77 12.46
N LEU A 214 17.02 -0.77 12.22
CA LEU A 214 16.52 -0.40 10.91
C LEU A 214 17.47 0.61 10.26
N ARG A 215 18.44 0.13 9.48
CA ARG A 215 19.52 0.95 8.90
C ARG A 215 19.50 0.98 7.38
N THR A 216 19.09 -0.10 6.73
CA THR A 216 19.03 -0.21 5.26
C THR A 216 17.63 -0.58 4.80
N ASN A 217 17.38 -0.44 3.49
CA ASN A 217 16.10 -0.85 2.90
C ASN A 217 15.86 -2.37 3.02
N GLU A 218 16.91 -3.18 3.18
CA GLU A 218 16.75 -4.63 3.36
C GLU A 218 16.12 -4.96 4.71
N ASP A 219 16.29 -4.09 5.72
CA ASP A 219 15.77 -4.30 7.08
C ASP A 219 14.24 -4.18 7.16
N THR A 220 13.59 -3.59 6.16
CA THR A 220 12.12 -3.48 6.06
C THR A 220 11.52 -4.14 4.83
N GLY A 221 12.37 -4.49 3.85
CA GLY A 221 11.94 -4.97 2.55
C GLY A 221 11.63 -6.47 2.50
N GLU A 222 11.71 -7.00 1.28
CA GLU A 222 11.22 -8.33 0.90
C GLU A 222 11.89 -9.48 1.65
N GLN A 223 13.14 -9.33 2.08
CA GLN A 223 13.85 -10.36 2.83
C GLN A 223 13.20 -10.60 4.21
N VAL A 224 12.97 -9.52 4.95
CA VAL A 224 12.32 -9.59 6.26
C VAL A 224 10.86 -10.02 6.10
N PHE A 225 10.15 -9.45 5.12
CA PHE A 225 8.77 -9.81 4.83
C PHE A 225 8.59 -11.29 4.45
N GLY A 226 9.43 -11.82 3.57
CA GLY A 226 9.41 -13.23 3.15
C GLY A 226 9.78 -14.20 4.27
N ARG A 227 10.75 -13.82 5.12
CA ARG A 227 11.07 -14.58 6.34
C ARG A 227 9.85 -14.67 7.28
N LEU A 228 9.21 -13.54 7.58
CA LEU A 228 8.03 -13.51 8.45
C LEU A 228 6.85 -14.29 7.84
N ALA A 229 6.69 -14.29 6.51
CA ALA A 229 5.68 -15.08 5.82
C ALA A 229 5.94 -16.59 5.96
N THR A 230 7.20 -16.99 5.85
CA THR A 230 7.63 -18.38 6.03
C THR A 230 7.43 -18.84 7.48
N GLU A 231 7.82 -18.00 8.46
CA GLU A 231 7.58 -18.25 9.89
C GLU A 231 6.09 -18.41 10.19
N TYR A 232 5.25 -17.50 9.69
CA TYR A 232 3.79 -17.57 9.86
C TYR A 232 3.21 -18.87 9.28
N MET A 233 3.65 -19.28 8.09
CA MET A 233 3.19 -20.52 7.46
C MET A 233 3.55 -21.76 8.28
N ASN A 234 4.74 -21.79 8.86
CA ASN A 234 5.16 -22.88 9.76
C ASN A 234 4.33 -22.89 11.05
N GLU A 235 4.01 -21.71 11.60
CA GLU A 235 3.16 -21.56 12.78
C GLU A 235 1.73 -22.06 12.53
N ILE A 236 1.11 -21.68 11.41
CA ILE A 236 -0.27 -22.10 11.12
C ILE A 236 -0.37 -23.56 10.65
N GLY A 237 0.63 -24.07 9.94
CA GLY A 237 0.66 -25.46 9.46
C GLY A 237 0.73 -26.49 10.59
N THR A 238 1.15 -26.06 11.79
CA THR A 238 1.18 -26.88 13.01
C THR A 238 -0.01 -26.62 13.94
N ASN A 239 -0.86 -25.63 13.64
CA ASN A 239 -1.99 -25.24 14.48
C ASN A 239 -3.34 -25.70 13.88
N PRO A 240 -3.99 -26.72 14.44
CA PRO A 240 -5.26 -27.23 13.94
C PRO A 240 -6.44 -26.27 14.13
N ALA A 241 -6.27 -25.17 14.88
CA ALA A 241 -7.29 -24.14 15.05
C ALA A 241 -7.30 -23.09 13.91
N THR A 242 -6.33 -23.13 12.99
CA THR A 242 -6.25 -22.20 11.87
C THR A 242 -7.38 -22.46 10.88
N GLY A 243 -8.30 -21.52 10.76
CA GLY A 243 -9.39 -21.61 9.78
C GLY A 243 -8.94 -21.20 8.37
N PRO A 244 -9.71 -21.57 7.33
CA PRO A 244 -9.40 -21.23 5.93
C PRO A 244 -9.16 -19.73 5.69
N GLN A 245 -9.80 -18.85 6.48
CA GLN A 245 -9.68 -17.40 6.41
C GLN A 245 -8.30 -16.85 6.85
N ASP A 246 -7.48 -17.65 7.53
CA ASP A 246 -6.15 -17.26 8.00
C ASP A 246 -5.03 -17.88 7.15
N ALA A 247 -5.41 -18.60 6.09
CA ALA A 247 -4.50 -19.23 5.15
C ALA A 247 -3.78 -18.17 4.29
N LEU A 248 -2.48 -18.38 4.10
CA LEU A 248 -1.64 -17.56 3.24
C LEU A 248 -1.34 -18.33 1.96
N HIS A 249 -1.66 -17.74 0.81
CA HIS A 249 -1.39 -18.31 -0.50
C HIS A 249 -0.14 -17.67 -1.14
N PHE A 250 0.88 -18.46 -1.43
CA PHE A 250 2.02 -18.03 -2.23
C PHE A 250 1.73 -18.23 -3.72
N ALA A 251 1.38 -17.15 -4.40
CA ALA A 251 1.17 -17.19 -5.85
C ALA A 251 2.51 -17.30 -6.58
N GLN A 252 2.53 -18.06 -7.67
CA GLN A 252 3.75 -18.27 -8.45
C GLN A 252 4.16 -16.97 -9.14
N GLY A 253 5.46 -16.76 -9.32
CA GLY A 253 5.94 -15.57 -10.03
C GLY A 253 5.40 -15.49 -11.46
N ASP A 254 5.16 -16.60 -12.14
CA ASP A 254 4.51 -16.60 -13.47
C ASP A 254 3.12 -15.95 -13.49
N GLU A 255 2.42 -15.93 -12.35
CA GLU A 255 1.08 -15.36 -12.26
C GLU A 255 1.10 -13.85 -12.05
N PHE A 256 2.10 -13.29 -11.37
CA PHE A 256 2.11 -11.88 -10.98
C PHE A 256 3.40 -11.13 -11.35
N LEU A 257 4.53 -11.82 -11.37
CA LEU A 257 5.87 -11.27 -11.59
C LEU A 257 6.67 -12.09 -12.63
N PRO A 258 6.11 -12.32 -13.85
CA PRO A 258 6.70 -13.22 -14.82
C PRO A 258 7.98 -12.67 -15.48
N ARG A 259 8.18 -11.35 -15.41
CA ARG A 259 9.35 -10.65 -15.95
C ARG A 259 10.52 -10.74 -14.97
N THR A 260 11.71 -10.91 -15.53
CA THR A 260 12.97 -10.98 -14.77
C THR A 260 13.91 -9.85 -15.18
N LEU A 261 14.60 -9.26 -14.20
CA LEU A 261 15.76 -8.39 -14.43
C LEU A 261 17.08 -9.17 -14.47
N ILE A 262 17.06 -10.44 -14.04
CA ILE A 262 18.25 -11.30 -14.07
C ILE A 262 18.53 -11.68 -15.54
N PRO A 263 19.77 -11.49 -16.02
CA PRO A 263 20.15 -11.89 -17.38
C PRO A 263 19.84 -13.35 -17.67
N ARG A 264 19.38 -13.64 -18.89
CA ARG A 264 19.04 -15.00 -19.34
C ARG A 264 20.16 -16.01 -19.09
N ALA A 265 21.41 -15.63 -19.36
CA ALA A 265 22.57 -16.49 -19.17
C ALA A 265 22.73 -16.92 -17.70
N THR A 266 22.60 -15.97 -16.77
CA THR A 266 22.65 -16.23 -15.34
C THR A 266 21.52 -17.15 -14.88
N LEU A 267 20.28 -16.89 -15.32
CA LEU A 267 19.15 -17.76 -14.98
C LEU A 267 19.33 -19.18 -15.51
N LEU A 268 19.81 -19.33 -16.74
CA LEU A 268 20.09 -20.63 -17.34
C LEU A 268 21.13 -21.38 -16.51
N GLU A 269 22.28 -20.77 -16.24
CA GLU A 269 23.36 -21.35 -15.45
C GLU A 269 22.87 -21.80 -14.07
N THR A 270 22.28 -20.88 -13.30
CA THR A 270 21.78 -21.15 -11.95
C THR A 270 20.71 -22.25 -11.94
N CYS A 271 19.79 -22.27 -12.91
CA CYS A 271 18.78 -23.30 -12.96
C CYS A 271 19.33 -24.67 -13.36
N MET A 272 20.31 -24.72 -14.27
CA MET A 272 20.92 -25.98 -14.67
C MET A 272 21.65 -26.63 -13.49
N GLU A 273 22.35 -25.84 -12.66
CA GLU A 273 22.96 -26.32 -11.42
C GLU A 273 21.89 -26.87 -10.46
N LYS A 274 20.85 -26.08 -10.18
CA LYS A 274 19.80 -26.42 -9.22
C LYS A 274 18.96 -27.64 -9.58
N LEU A 275 18.73 -27.86 -10.88
CA LEU A 275 17.99 -29.03 -11.34
C LEU A 275 18.75 -30.33 -11.07
N THR A 276 20.08 -30.26 -10.95
CA THR A 276 20.95 -31.42 -10.67
C THR A 276 21.28 -31.63 -9.19
N ASP A 277 21.00 -30.66 -8.33
CA ASP A 277 21.27 -30.76 -6.89
C ASP A 277 20.07 -31.33 -6.14
N ASP A 278 20.25 -32.48 -5.50
CA ASP A 278 19.22 -33.17 -4.71
C ASP A 278 18.81 -32.41 -3.43
N ASN A 279 19.65 -31.50 -2.95
CA ASN A 279 19.37 -30.67 -1.77
C ASN A 279 18.48 -29.46 -2.09
N VAL A 280 18.27 -29.14 -3.37
CA VAL A 280 17.42 -28.02 -3.78
C VAL A 280 15.94 -28.38 -3.60
N PRO A 281 15.17 -27.55 -2.87
CA PRO A 281 13.73 -27.76 -2.70
C PRO A 281 12.96 -27.92 -4.01
N VAL A 282 11.98 -28.84 -4.01
CA VAL A 282 11.16 -29.18 -5.20
C VAL A 282 10.51 -27.96 -5.85
N TRP A 283 10.06 -26.99 -5.06
CA TRP A 283 9.42 -25.79 -5.59
C TRP A 283 10.41 -24.87 -6.34
N ILE A 284 11.69 -24.84 -5.97
CA ILE A 284 12.75 -24.16 -6.76
C ILE A 284 12.99 -24.92 -8.06
N LYS A 285 13.02 -26.25 -8.02
CA LYS A 285 13.14 -27.08 -9.24
C LYS A 285 11.96 -26.81 -10.18
N ASN A 286 10.74 -26.73 -9.67
CA ASN A 286 9.55 -26.40 -10.45
C ASN A 286 9.63 -24.99 -11.06
N ALA A 287 10.12 -23.99 -10.31
CA ALA A 287 10.38 -22.66 -10.84
C ALA A 287 11.35 -22.67 -12.02
N CYS A 288 12.44 -23.45 -11.92
CA CYS A 288 13.40 -23.64 -13.01
C CYS A 288 12.82 -24.40 -14.21
N VAL A 289 11.99 -25.42 -13.98
CA VAL A 289 11.26 -26.11 -15.06
C VAL A 289 10.34 -25.12 -15.79
N SER A 290 9.61 -24.28 -15.07
CA SER A 290 8.75 -23.26 -15.69
C SER A 290 9.54 -22.22 -16.49
N LEU A 291 10.69 -21.75 -16.00
CA LEU A 291 11.56 -20.87 -16.79
C LEU A 291 12.09 -21.58 -18.06
N LYS A 292 12.42 -22.87 -17.95
CA LYS A 292 12.89 -23.67 -19.08
C LYS A 292 11.82 -23.80 -20.18
N THR A 293 10.53 -23.92 -19.84
CA THR A 293 9.47 -23.98 -20.87
C THR A 293 9.34 -22.68 -21.67
N ARG A 294 9.82 -21.56 -21.12
CA ARG A 294 9.86 -20.24 -21.78
C ARG A 294 11.24 -19.87 -22.33
N ASP A 295 12.15 -20.84 -22.42
CA ASP A 295 13.55 -20.63 -22.84
C ASP A 295 14.26 -19.53 -22.03
N PHE A 296 13.92 -19.41 -20.74
CA PHE A 296 14.44 -18.40 -19.82
C PHE A 296 14.21 -16.95 -20.30
N ASN A 297 13.26 -16.74 -21.22
CA ASN A 297 12.88 -15.43 -21.71
C ASN A 297 11.83 -14.79 -20.80
N SER A 298 11.86 -13.46 -20.70
CA SER A 298 10.87 -12.65 -19.96
C SER A 298 9.54 -12.50 -20.71
N PHE A 299 9.02 -13.56 -21.32
CA PHE A 299 7.69 -13.52 -21.94
C PHE A 299 6.61 -13.53 -20.87
N LEU A 300 5.54 -12.76 -21.09
CA LEU A 300 4.38 -12.65 -20.21
C LEU A 300 3.41 -13.81 -20.48
N PRO A 301 3.25 -14.79 -19.57
CA PRO A 301 2.29 -15.86 -19.74
C PRO A 301 0.87 -15.31 -19.96
N PRO A 302 0.04 -15.90 -20.84
CA PRO A 302 -1.32 -15.41 -21.07
C PRO A 302 -2.21 -15.42 -19.81
N ALA A 303 -1.88 -16.29 -18.85
CA ALA A 303 -2.59 -16.42 -17.59
C ALA A 303 -2.15 -15.41 -16.51
N ALA A 304 -1.07 -14.65 -16.75
CA ALA A 304 -0.55 -13.71 -15.77
C ALA A 304 -1.54 -12.58 -15.47
N TYR A 305 -1.70 -12.26 -14.20
CA TYR A 305 -2.50 -11.15 -13.68
C TYR A 305 -1.77 -9.81 -13.80
N THR A 306 -0.45 -9.81 -13.58
CA THR A 306 0.35 -8.59 -13.57
C THR A 306 1.72 -8.76 -14.23
N ASP A 307 2.34 -7.63 -14.59
CA ASP A 307 3.73 -7.51 -15.04
C ASP A 307 4.40 -6.36 -14.29
N HIS A 308 5.55 -6.62 -13.66
CA HIS A 308 6.34 -5.57 -13.00
C HIS A 308 7.21 -4.88 -14.04
N ARG A 309 6.91 -3.62 -14.35
CA ARG A 309 7.59 -2.87 -15.41
C ARG A 309 8.91 -2.23 -14.97
N PHE A 310 9.32 -2.40 -13.70
CA PHE A 310 10.55 -1.90 -13.09
C PHE A 310 10.87 -0.45 -13.44
N ALA A 311 10.76 0.47 -12.47
CA ALA A 311 11.00 1.91 -12.66
C ALA A 311 12.21 2.29 -13.56
N GLY A 312 13.33 1.57 -13.46
CA GLY A 312 14.53 1.77 -14.29
C GLY A 312 14.33 1.60 -15.80
N MET A 313 13.33 0.82 -16.24
CA MET A 313 12.99 0.69 -17.68
C MET A 313 12.38 1.96 -18.27
N PHE A 314 12.04 2.95 -17.44
CA PHE A 314 11.48 4.24 -17.88
C PHE A 314 12.50 5.39 -17.86
N GLU A 315 13.78 5.14 -17.51
CA GLU A 315 14.82 6.17 -17.40
C GLU A 315 15.12 6.90 -18.73
N GLY A 316 14.76 6.31 -19.89
CA GLY A 316 14.81 6.97 -21.20
C GLY A 316 13.59 7.84 -21.55
N ASP A 317 12.47 7.68 -20.83
CA ASP A 317 11.20 8.38 -21.04
C ASP A 317 10.92 9.47 -19.99
N ALA A 318 11.82 9.66 -19.03
CA ALA A 318 11.70 10.65 -17.96
C ALA A 318 11.60 12.11 -18.47
N GLY A 319 12.05 12.38 -19.70
CA GLY A 319 11.96 13.70 -20.34
C GLY A 319 10.68 13.94 -21.16
N THR A 320 9.94 12.89 -21.53
CA THR A 320 8.87 12.98 -22.52
C THR A 320 7.51 12.93 -21.84
N LYS A 321 6.96 14.11 -21.54
CA LYS A 321 5.56 14.26 -21.12
C LYS A 321 4.65 14.03 -22.33
N TYR A 322 4.30 12.79 -22.64
CA TYR A 322 3.26 12.53 -23.62
C TYR A 322 1.90 12.97 -23.06
N ASN A 323 1.29 13.95 -23.71
CA ASN A 323 -0.06 14.43 -23.39
C ASN A 323 -1.09 13.40 -23.92
N LEU A 324 -1.14 12.23 -23.30
CA LEU A 324 -2.28 11.33 -23.46
C LEU A 324 -3.39 11.93 -22.59
N ASN A 325 -4.39 12.55 -23.23
CA ASN A 325 -5.60 13.10 -22.60
C ASN A 325 -6.41 12.01 -21.88
N ILE A 326 -5.90 11.41 -20.80
CA ILE A 326 -6.60 10.37 -20.05
C ILE A 326 -6.39 10.61 -18.56
N THR A 327 -7.40 11.23 -17.97
CA THR A 327 -7.53 11.53 -16.56
C THR A 327 -7.99 10.29 -15.78
N ILE A 328 -7.23 9.88 -14.75
CA ILE A 328 -7.62 8.87 -13.78
C ILE A 328 -8.21 9.57 -12.55
N HIS A 329 -9.46 9.24 -12.21
CA HIS A 329 -10.08 9.71 -10.98
C HIS A 329 -9.85 8.72 -9.85
N VAL A 330 -9.21 9.17 -8.77
CA VAL A 330 -8.94 8.38 -7.56
C VAL A 330 -9.44 9.12 -6.33
N LYS A 331 -9.70 8.40 -5.25
CA LYS A 331 -10.18 8.96 -3.98
C LYS A 331 -9.14 8.72 -2.89
N ASP A 332 -8.89 9.61 -1.94
CA ASP A 332 -8.15 9.24 -0.71
C ASP A 332 -9.10 8.68 0.35
N VAL A 333 -8.55 8.07 1.39
CA VAL A 333 -9.33 7.47 2.49
C VAL A 333 -10.14 8.49 3.31
N TYR A 334 -9.91 9.79 3.13
CA TYR A 334 -10.68 10.88 3.73
C TYR A 334 -11.79 11.40 2.81
N GLY A 335 -11.92 10.80 1.63
CA GLY A 335 -12.98 11.04 0.69
C GLY A 335 -12.71 12.12 -0.36
N LYS A 336 -11.48 12.63 -0.45
CA LYS A 336 -11.09 13.64 -1.43
C LYS A 336 -10.80 13.00 -2.78
N TYR A 337 -11.24 13.65 -3.86
CA TYR A 337 -11.02 13.21 -5.24
C TYR A 337 -9.77 13.85 -5.83
N TYR A 338 -9.06 13.08 -6.64
CA TYR A 338 -7.89 13.50 -7.38
C TYR A 338 -8.03 13.12 -8.85
N VAL A 339 -7.41 13.96 -9.68
CA VAL A 339 -7.22 13.71 -11.10
C VAL A 339 -5.73 13.50 -11.32
N ILE A 340 -5.37 12.30 -11.76
CA ILE A 340 -4.02 11.97 -12.21
C ILE A 340 -4.03 12.02 -13.73
N TYR A 341 -3.13 12.81 -14.32
CA TYR A 341 -3.03 13.02 -15.77
C TYR A 341 -2.05 12.03 -16.41
#